data_AF-A0A5C7GMB1-F1
#
_entry.id   AF-A0A5C7GMB1-F1
#
_cell.length_a   1.000
_cell.length_b   1.000
_cell.length_c   1.000
_cell.angle_alpha   90.00
_cell.angle_beta   90.00
_cell.angle_gamma   90.00
#
_symmetry.space_group_name_H-M   'P 1'
#
loop_
_entity.id
_entity.type
_entity.pdbx_description
1 polymer ?
#
loop_
_entity_poly.entity_id
_entity_poly.type
_entity_poly.pdbx_seq_one_letter_code
_entity_poly.pdbx_strand_id
1 'polypeptide(L)' 'MKYFNYILIILGAVVALYANSEEEQNQYILIGGIILLMIGIYRISKTIPSKRDIEDDLNNEE' A
#
# COMPACT_ATOMS: atom_id res chain seq x y z
N MET A 1 12.47 7.69 0.17
CA MET A 1 12.63 6.71 1.27
C MET A 1 11.75 5.49 1.01
N LYS A 2 12.31 4.38 0.49
CA LYS A 2 11.57 3.15 0.13
C LYS A 2 10.72 2.58 1.28
N TYR A 3 11.09 2.84 2.53
CA TYR A 3 10.42 2.32 3.73
C TYR A 3 9.14 3.07 4.12
N PHE A 4 8.92 4.29 3.64
CA PHE A 4 7.75 5.10 4.04
C PHE A 4 6.42 4.46 3.60
N ASN A 5 6.43 3.79 2.44
CA ASN A 5 5.23 3.11 1.92
C ASN A 5 4.84 1.89 2.77
N TYR A 6 5.81 1.16 3.31
CA TYR A 6 5.55 0.00 4.18
C TYR A 6 4.97 0.42 5.53
N ILE A 7 5.44 1.53 6.11
CA ILE A 7 4.90 2.07 7.37
C ILE A 7 3.42 2.43 7.20
N LEU A 8 3.04 2.97 6.04
CA LEU A 8 1.67 3.36 5.72
C LEU A 8 0.71 2.14 5.68
N ILE A 9 1.19 1.01 5.16
CA ILE A 9 0.43 -0.26 5.13
C ILE A 9 0.26 -0.82 6.54
N ILE A 10 1.32 -0.83 7.35
CA ILE A 10 1.26 -1.30 8.74
C ILE A 10 0.28 -0.44 9.55
N LEU A 11 0.32 0.88 9.38
CA LEU A 11 -0.60 1.80 10.05
C LEU A 11 -2.06 1.51 9.68
N GLY A 12 -2.35 1.34 8.39
CA GLY A 12 -3.70 1.00 7.91
C GLY A 12 -4.19 -0.35 8.43
N ALA A 13 -3.31 -1.35 8.52
CA ALA A 13 -3.64 -2.67 9.05
C ALA A 13 -3.96 -2.63 10.55
N VAL A 14 -3.19 -1.88 11.35
CA VAL A 14 -3.46 -1.70 12.78
C VAL A 14 -4.79 -0.99 13.00
N VAL A 15 -5.07 0.08 12.25
CA VAL A 15 -6.34 0.82 12.34
C VAL A 15 -7.54 -0.06 11.96
N ALA A 16 -7.43 -0.84 10.88
CA ALA A 16 -8.51 -1.72 10.44
C ALA A 16 -8.77 -2.85 11.46
N LEU A 17 -7.72 -3.46 12.00
CA LEU A 17 -7.84 -4.50 13.04
C LEU A 17 -8.44 -3.94 14.33
N TYR A 18 -8.00 -2.77 14.77
CA TYR A 18 -8.52 -2.11 15.97
C TYR A 18 -10.02 -1.81 15.82
N ALA A 19 -10.40 -1.17 14.71
CA ALA A 19 -11.79 -0.81 14.43
C ALA A 19 -12.72 -2.03 14.23
N ASN A 20 -12.17 -3.18 13.86
CA ASN A 20 -12.93 -4.42 13.73
C ASN A 20 -13.09 -5.18 15.07
N SER A 21 -12.19 -4.95 16.03
CA SER A 21 -12.17 -5.65 17.32
C SER A 21 -13.09 -5.03 18.39
N GLU A 22 -13.59 -3.81 18.16
CA GLU A 22 -14.56 -3.17 19.04
C GLU A 22 -15.94 -3.85 18.95
N GLU A 23 -16.63 -4.01 20.09
CA GLU A 23 -17.99 -4.58 20.15
C GLU A 23 -18.99 -3.74 19.34
N GLU A 24 -18.80 -2.42 19.35
CA GLU A 24 -19.51 -1.48 18.49
C GLU A 24 -18.59 -1.08 17.35
N GLN A 25 -18.54 -1.92 16.31
CA GLN A 25 -17.72 -1.67 15.12
C GLN A 25 -18.07 -0.30 14.55
N ASN A 26 -17.16 0.66 14.70
CA ASN A 26 -17.29 1.95 14.05
C ASN A 26 -17.03 1.77 12.55
N GLN A 27 -18.09 1.44 11.82
CA GLN A 27 -18.06 1.06 10.41
C GLN A 27 -17.37 2.13 9.54
N TYR A 28 -17.47 3.40 9.91
CA TYR A 28 -16.76 4.50 9.24
C TYR A 28 -15.24 4.42 9.42
N ILE A 29 -14.77 4.11 10.63
CA ILE A 29 -13.33 3.93 10.90
C ILE A 29 -12.82 2.66 10.20
N LEU A 30 -13.61 1.58 10.20
CA LEU A 30 -13.26 0.34 9.51
C LEU A 30 -13.11 0.56 7.99
N ILE A 31 -14.09 1.23 7.35
CA ILE A 31 -14.01 1.58 5.92
C ILE A 31 -12.79 2.46 5.65
N GLY A 32 -12.52 3.44 6.53
CA GLY A 32 -11.37 4.33 6.42
C GLY A 32 -10.05 3.58 6.50
N GLY A 33 -9.93 2.64 7.44
CA GLY A 33 -8.75 1.77 7.60
C GLY A 33 -8.48 0.93 6.36
N ILE A 34 -9.51 0.31 5.78
CA ILE A 34 -9.40 -0.50 4.56
C ILE A 34 -9.00 0.36 3.35
N ILE A 35 -9.62 1.53 3.17
CA ILE A 35 -9.27 2.46 2.08
C ILE A 35 -7.82 2.92 2.21
N LEU A 36 -7.37 3.24 3.42
CA LEU A 36 -6.00 3.65 3.70
C LEU A 36 -5.00 2.52 3.41
N LEU A 37 -5.36 1.28 3.75
CA LEU A 37 -4.65 0.06 3.39
C LEU A 37 -4.53 -0.10 1.86
N MET A 38 -5.65 0.02 1.13
CA MET A 38 -5.66 -0.06 -0.33
C MET A 38 -4.80 1.01 -0.98
N ILE A 39 -4.82 2.25 -0.47
CA ILE A 39 -3.96 3.33 -0.96
C ILE A 39 -2.49 3.02 -0.71
N GLY A 40 -2.14 2.50 0.49
CA GLY A 40 -0.78 2.08 0.82
C GLY A 40 -0.27 0.98 -0.12
N ILE A 41 -1.10 -0.04 -0.37
CA ILE A 41 -0.81 -1.14 -1.30
C ILE A 41 -0.68 -0.61 -2.74
N TYR A 42 -1.60 0.24 -3.19
CA TYR A 42 -1.55 0.83 -4.53
C TYR A 42 -0.26 1.63 -4.75
N ARG A 43 0.15 2.40 -3.74
CA ARG A 43 1.37 3.22 -3.84
C ARG A 43 2.63 2.37 -3.97
N ILE A 44 2.70 1.23 -3.27
CA ILE A 44 3.84 0.33 -3.40
C ILE A 44 3.81 -0.40 -4.74
N SER A 45 2.65 -0.90 -5.17
CA SER A 45 2.49 -1.57 -6.46
C SER A 45 2.85 -0.66 -7.64
N LYS A 46 2.56 0.64 -7.55
CA LYS A 46 2.95 1.63 -8.57
C LYS A 46 4.45 2.00 -8.53
N THR A 47 5.10 1.87 -7.38
CA THR A 47 6.54 2.17 -7.23
C THR A 47 7.41 0.99 -7.67
N ILE A 48 6.86 -0.22 -7.73
CA ILE A 48 7.53 -1.37 -8.32
C ILE A 48 7.59 -1.13 -9.84
N PRO A 49 8.77 -0.89 -10.42
CA PRO A 49 8.88 -0.68 -11.86
C PRO A 49 8.38 -1.94 -12.55
N SER A 50 7.50 -1.73 -13.53
CA SER A 50 7.05 -2.81 -14.40
C SER A 50 8.29 -3.37 -15.10
N LYS A 51 8.41 -4.70 -15.15
CA LYS A 51 9.56 -5.43 -15.72
C LYS A 51 9.88 -5.06 -17.19
N ARG A 52 9.03 -4.23 -17.83
CA ARG A 52 9.17 -3.73 -19.20
C ARG A 52 10.20 -2.60 -19.34
N ASP A 53 10.47 -1.81 -18.30
CA ASP A 53 11.40 -0.68 -18.41
C ASP A 53 12.88 -1.09 -18.24
N ILE A 54 13.16 -2.36 -17.95
CA ILE A 54 14.53 -2.88 -17.79
C ILE A 54 15.09 -3.38 -19.14
N GLU A 55 14.22 -3.73 -20.10
CA GLU A 55 14.65 -4.25 -21.42
C GLU A 55 15.03 -3.15 -22.43
N ASP A 56 14.53 -1.93 -22.26
CA ASP A 56 14.82 -0.81 -23.17
C ASP A 56 16.18 -0.14 -22.90
N ASP A 57 16.76 -0.31 -21.70
CA ASP A 57 18.07 0.27 -21.33
C ASP A 57 19.26 -0.62 -21.74
N LEU A 58 19.01 -1.90 -22.10
CA LEU A 58 20.04 -2.87 -22.49
C LEU A 58 20.24 -2.99 -24.02
N ASN A 59 19.30 -2.48 -24.83
CA ASN A 59 19.32 -2.61 -26.29
C ASN A 59 19.88 -1.38 -27.04
N ASN A 60 20.36 -0.35 -26.32
CA ASN A 60 20.92 0.87 -26.92
C ASN A 60 22.47 0.92 -26.89
N GLU A 61 23.14 -0.20 -26.61
CA GLU A 61 24.61 -0.33 -26.64
C GLU A 61 25.14 -1.30 -27.73
N GLU A 62 24.46 -1.41 -28.89
CA GLU A 62 25.02 -2.02 -30.12
C GLU A 62 24.99 -1.08 -31.32
#